data_AF-A0A351SDJ4-F1
#
_entry.id   AF-A0A351SDJ4-F1
#
_cell.length_a   1.000
_cell.length_b   1.000
_cell.length_c   1.000
_cell.angle_alpha   90.00
_cell.angle_beta   90.00
_cell.angle_gamma   90.00
#
_symmetry.space_group_name_H-M   'P 1'
#
loop_
_entity.id
_entity.type
_entity.pdbx_description
1 polymer ?
#
loop_
_entity_poly.entity_id
_entity_poly.type
_entity_poly.pdbx_seq_one_letter_code
_entity_poly.pdbx_strand_id
1 'polypeptide(L)'
;MDMIEKKISSGSARAVKKFKVNTGQLEIGMFVCELDCPWEDTDFLMQGFTVDSQRDIEALQARCSFVYIETFSEKRIEIEKHAKGPPAGTKKRI
;
A
#
# COMPACT_ATOMS: atom_id res chain seq x y z
N MET A 1 13.92 43.44 8.93
CA MET A 1 12.62 42.82 9.25
C MET A 1 12.53 41.54 8.45
N ASP A 2 13.07 40.49 9.05
CA ASP A 2 13.40 39.21 8.42
C ASP A 2 12.17 38.37 8.02
N MET A 3 12.35 37.69 6.89
CA MET A 3 11.62 36.55 6.36
C MET A 3 11.10 35.58 7.44
N ILE A 4 9.85 35.11 7.33
CA ILE A 4 9.21 33.89 7.92
C ILE A 4 7.74 33.96 7.41
N GLU A 5 7.12 33.06 6.64
CA GLU A 5 7.18 31.60 6.53
C GLU A 5 6.93 31.15 5.08
N LYS A 6 7.85 30.32 4.54
CA LYS A 6 7.52 29.41 3.45
C LYS A 6 6.71 28.27 4.06
N LYS A 7 5.40 28.27 3.83
CA LYS A 7 4.51 27.16 4.15
C LYS A 7 4.90 25.96 3.29
N ILE A 8 5.75 25.09 3.82
CA ILE A 8 6.04 23.79 3.22
C ILE A 8 4.77 22.96 3.39
N SER A 9 3.96 22.87 2.35
CA SER A 9 2.92 21.85 2.24
C SER A 9 3.61 20.53 1.94
N SER A 10 4.04 19.79 2.98
CA SER A 10 4.50 18.43 2.80
C SER A 10 3.33 17.60 2.27
N GLY A 11 3.37 17.20 1.00
CA GLY A 11 2.43 16.22 0.46
C GLY A 11 2.73 14.85 1.09
N SER A 12 1.76 14.28 1.80
CA SER A 12 1.82 12.87 2.21
C SER A 12 1.31 12.04 1.04
N ALA A 13 2.17 11.18 0.47
CA ALA A 13 1.72 10.21 -0.51
C ALA A 13 1.47 8.87 0.21
N ARG A 14 0.22 8.41 0.20
CA ARG A 14 -0.13 7.07 0.68
C ARG A 14 0.20 6.07 -0.42
N ALA A 15 1.13 5.16 -0.15
CA ALA A 15 1.47 4.08 -1.06
C ALA A 15 0.75 2.80 -0.60
N VAL A 16 -0.05 2.22 -1.49
CA VAL A 16 -0.69 0.91 -1.28
C VAL A 16 0.35 -0.19 -1.43
N LYS A 17 0.36 -1.14 -0.51
CA LYS A 17 1.20 -2.34 -0.56
C LYS A 17 0.33 -3.58 -0.35
N LYS A 18 0.57 -4.61 -1.16
CA LYS A 18 -0.13 -5.88 -1.11
C LYS A 18 0.72 -6.95 -0.42
N PHE A 19 0.11 -7.73 0.46
CA PHE A 19 0.77 -8.78 1.24
C PHE A 19 -0.03 -10.06 1.20
N LYS A 20 0.66 -11.20 1.06
CA LYS A 20 0.07 -12.53 1.27
C LYS A 20 0.08 -12.84 2.76
N VAL A 21 -1.07 -13.17 3.33
CA VAL A 21 -1.26 -13.42 4.76
C VAL A 21 -2.01 -14.73 4.94
N ASN A 22 -1.58 -15.55 5.91
CA ASN A 22 -2.30 -16.75 6.29
C ASN A 22 -3.61 -16.36 6.97
N THR A 23 -4.71 -17.09 6.71
CA THR A 23 -6.02 -16.76 7.28
C THR A 23 -6.07 -16.82 8.82
N GLY A 24 -5.16 -17.54 9.47
CA GLY A 24 -4.96 -17.53 10.93
C GLY A 24 -4.35 -16.24 11.50
N GLN A 25 -3.84 -15.34 10.64
CA GLN A 25 -3.26 -14.04 11.01
C GLN A 25 -4.14 -12.86 10.58
N LEU A 26 -5.35 -13.13 10.08
CA LEU A 26 -6.28 -12.08 9.72
C LEU A 26 -6.83 -11.39 10.97
N GLU A 27 -6.97 -10.08 10.87
CA GLU A 27 -7.58 -9.25 11.90
C GLU A 27 -8.68 -8.38 11.30
N ILE A 28 -9.65 -8.01 12.15
CA ILE A 28 -10.71 -7.08 11.78
C ILE A 28 -10.09 -5.74 11.35
N GLY A 29 -10.58 -5.19 10.24
CA GLY A 29 -10.08 -3.97 9.62
C GLY A 29 -9.06 -4.19 8.49
N MET A 30 -8.58 -5.42 8.28
CA MET A 30 -7.76 -5.72 7.11
C MET A 30 -8.60 -5.74 5.83
N PHE A 31 -8.09 -5.12 4.76
CA PHE A 31 -8.73 -5.15 3.45
C PHE A 31 -8.18 -6.32 2.62
N VAL A 32 -9.04 -7.28 2.29
CA VAL A 32 -8.72 -8.44 1.45
C VAL A 32 -9.01 -8.08 -0.01
N CYS A 33 -8.02 -8.16 -0.88
CA CYS A 33 -8.16 -7.87 -2.31
C CYS A 33 -8.17 -9.12 -3.20
N GLU A 34 -7.60 -10.25 -2.74
CA GLU A 34 -7.62 -11.53 -3.45
C GLU A 34 -7.69 -12.72 -2.47
N LEU A 35 -8.32 -13.80 -2.93
CA LEU A 35 -8.42 -15.09 -2.25
C LEU A 35 -7.55 -16.13 -2.97
N ASP A 36 -7.18 -17.20 -2.27
CA ASP A 36 -6.53 -18.37 -2.87
C ASP A 36 -7.51 -19.37 -3.50
N CYS A 37 -8.81 -19.20 -3.27
CA CYS A 37 -9.90 -19.95 -3.90
C CYS A 37 -10.68 -19.10 -4.92
N PRO A 38 -11.48 -19.71 -5.81
CA PRO A 38 -12.38 -18.99 -6.70
C PRO A 38 -13.39 -18.15 -5.90
N TRP A 39 -13.64 -16.92 -6.36
CA TRP A 39 -14.64 -16.05 -5.74
C TRP A 39 -16.06 -16.59 -5.86
N GLU A 40 -16.37 -17.30 -6.95
CA GLU A 40 -17.67 -17.94 -7.22
C GLU A 40 -18.03 -18.99 -6.16
N ASP A 41 -17.02 -19.53 -5.47
CA ASP A 41 -17.19 -20.46 -4.36
C ASP A 41 -17.33 -19.73 -3.02
N THR A 42 -17.57 -18.42 -2.99
CA THR A 42 -17.68 -17.67 -1.73
C THR A 42 -18.81 -16.66 -1.77
N ASP A 43 -19.35 -16.32 -0.60
CA ASP A 43 -20.33 -15.23 -0.46
C ASP A 43 -19.66 -13.84 -0.37
N PHE A 44 -18.36 -13.74 -0.70
CA PHE A 44 -17.61 -12.49 -0.61
C PHE A 44 -17.79 -11.60 -1.84
N LEU A 45 -17.54 -10.30 -1.68
CA LEU A 45 -17.55 -9.35 -2.79
C LEU A 45 -16.34 -9.56 -3.71
N MET A 46 -16.58 -9.74 -5.00
CA MET A 46 -15.53 -9.95 -6.02
C MET A 46 -14.57 -8.76 -6.21
N GLN A 47 -14.86 -7.60 -5.61
CA GLN A 47 -14.01 -6.40 -5.67
C GLN A 47 -13.03 -6.30 -4.48
N GLY A 48 -13.00 -7.32 -3.61
CA GLY A 48 -12.36 -7.23 -2.31
C GLY A 48 -13.29 -6.62 -1.27
N PHE A 49 -12.94 -6.79 0.00
CA PHE A 49 -13.75 -6.35 1.13
C PHE A 49 -12.89 -6.13 2.38
N THR A 50 -13.43 -5.36 3.32
CA THR A 50 -12.81 -5.23 4.65
C THR A 50 -13.36 -6.32 5.54
N VAL A 51 -12.50 -7.00 6.29
CA VAL A 51 -12.90 -7.92 7.35
C VAL A 51 -13.56 -7.09 8.46
N ASP A 52 -14.88 -7.16 8.62
CA ASP A 52 -15.61 -6.33 9.59
C ASP A 52 -15.94 -7.08 10.89
N SER A 53 -15.96 -8.41 10.81
CA SER A 53 -16.39 -9.27 11.90
C SER A 53 -15.53 -10.53 12.05
N GLN A 54 -15.61 -11.14 13.24
CA GLN A 54 -14.99 -12.44 13.49
C GLN A 54 -15.56 -13.53 12.56
N ARG A 55 -16.84 -13.40 12.18
CA ARG A 55 -17.51 -14.34 11.27
C ARG A 55 -16.87 -14.31 9.88
N ASP A 56 -16.41 -13.16 9.41
CA ASP A 56 -15.71 -13.04 8.13
C ASP A 56 -14.37 -13.78 8.17
N ILE A 57 -13.65 -13.67 9.30
CA ILE A 57 -12.39 -14.40 9.52
C ILE A 57 -12.64 -15.91 9.50
N GLU A 58 -13.66 -16.38 10.21
CA GLU A 58 -14.04 -17.80 10.23
C GLU A 58 -14.43 -18.31 8.83
N ALA A 59 -15.19 -17.52 8.08
CA ALA A 59 -15.56 -17.85 6.71
C ALA A 59 -14.33 -17.92 5.78
N LEU A 60 -13.39 -16.99 5.93
CA LEU A 60 -12.13 -17.02 5.19
C LEU A 60 -11.28 -18.23 5.58
N GLN A 61 -11.16 -18.55 6.86
CA GLN A 61 -10.41 -19.72 7.34
C GLN A 61 -11.01 -21.05 6.85
N ALA A 62 -12.33 -21.12 6.68
CA ALA A 62 -13.00 -22.32 6.20
C ALA A 62 -12.78 -22.61 4.70
N ARG A 63 -12.47 -21.58 3.90
CA ARG A 63 -12.37 -21.68 2.43
C ARG A 63 -10.95 -21.44 1.91
N CYS A 64 -10.16 -20.64 2.63
CA CYS A 64 -8.87 -20.12 2.21
C CYS A 64 -7.75 -20.50 3.19
N SER A 65 -6.61 -20.91 2.66
CA SER A 65 -5.39 -21.08 3.46
C SER A 65 -4.62 -19.77 3.61
N PHE A 66 -4.70 -18.91 2.58
CA PHE A 66 -4.11 -17.58 2.59
C PHE A 66 -4.95 -16.62 1.74
N VAL A 67 -4.81 -15.33 2.04
CA VAL A 67 -5.43 -14.26 1.27
C VAL A 67 -4.39 -13.18 0.98
N TYR A 68 -4.72 -12.28 0.07
CA TYR A 68 -3.92 -11.08 -0.15
C TYR A 68 -4.65 -9.87 0.42
N ILE A 69 -3.94 -9.12 1.26
CA ILE A 69 -4.43 -7.88 1.84
C ILE A 69 -3.72 -6.67 1.24
N GLU A 70 -4.38 -5.52 1.27
CA GLU A 70 -3.77 -4.22 0.98
C GLU A 70 -3.65 -3.37 2.23
N THR A 71 -2.50 -2.74 2.40
CA THR A 71 -2.24 -1.79 3.48
C THR A 71 -1.74 -0.48 2.90
N PHE A 72 -2.09 0.63 3.56
CA PHE A 72 -1.59 1.95 3.21
C PHE A 72 -0.35 2.24 4.04
N SER A 73 0.80 2.40 3.37
CA SER A 73 1.99 2.95 4.01
C SER A 73 2.02 4.47 3.83
N GLU A 74 2.17 5.18 4.93
CA GLU A 74 2.41 6.61 4.90
C GLU A 74 3.90 6.86 4.63
N LYS A 75 4.24 7.25 3.41
CA LYS A 75 5.59 7.74 3.11
C LYS A 75 5.56 9.26 3.19
N ARG A 76 6.34 9.82 4.12
CA ARG A 76 6.70 11.24 4.03
C ARG A 76 7.55 11.40 2.78
N ILE A 77 7.00 12.08 1.77
CA ILE A 77 7.75 12.42 0.57
C ILE A 77 8.63 13.62 0.93
N GLU A 78 9.92 13.36 1.14
CA GLU A 78 10.95 14.40 1.07
C GLU A 78 11.08 14.78 -0.40
N ILE A 79 10.48 15.90 -0.83
CA ILE A 79 10.53 16.34 -2.23
C ILE A 79 11.96 16.83 -2.52
N GLU A 80 12.84 15.94 -2.96
CA GLU A 80 14.17 16.29 -3.42
C GLU A 80 14.06 16.94 -4.82
N LYS A 81 14.15 18.28 -4.86
CA LYS A 81 14.08 19.08 -6.09
C LYS A 81 15.25 18.77 -7.04
N HIS A 82 15.09 17.78 -7.90
CA HIS A 82 16.03 17.51 -8.99
C HIS A 82 15.81 18.48 -10.16
N ALA A 83 16.44 19.65 -10.10
CA ALA A 83 16.76 20.44 -11.28
C ALA A 83 17.84 19.70 -12.08
N LYS A 84 17.47 18.98 -13.15
CA LYS A 84 18.45 18.47 -14.13
C LYS A 84 18.96 19.63 -14.98
N GLY A 85 20.12 20.17 -14.62
CA GLY A 85 20.98 20.85 -15.60
C GLY A 85 21.57 19.81 -16.57
N PRO A 86 21.88 20.19 -17.83
CA PRO A 86 22.32 19.23 -18.86
C PRO A 86 23.67 18.59 -18.50
N PRO A 87 23.92 17.33 -18.89
CA PRO A 87 25.14 16.62 -18.56
C PRO A 87 26.35 17.25 -19.28
N ALA A 88 27.36 17.66 -18.50
CA ALA A 88 28.65 18.10 -19.00
C ALA A 88 29.44 16.90 -19.58
N GLY A 89 29.71 16.94 -20.88
CA GLY A 89 30.50 15.94 -21.59
C GLY A 89 31.98 15.96 -21.24
N THR A 90 32.45 14.83 -20.72
CA THR A 90 33.73 14.13 -20.98
C THR A 90 35.06 14.90 -21.13
N LYS A 91 36.01 14.50 -20.27
CA LYS A 91 37.40 14.97 -20.11
C LYS A 91 38.35 14.40 -21.17
N LYS A 92 39.46 15.12 -21.46
CA LYS A 92 40.79 14.46 -21.56
C LYS A 92 41.96 15.41 -21.33
N ARG A 93 42.95 14.88 -20.60
CA ARG A 93 44.28 15.39 -20.24
C ARG A 93 45.16 15.67 -21.47
N ILE A 94 45.89 16.79 -21.45
CA ILE A 94 47.35 16.83 -21.67
C ILE A 94 47.95 18.03 -20.93
#